data_AF-X1EJX1-F1
#
_entry.id   AF-X1EJX1-F1
#
_cell.length_a   1.000
_cell.length_b   1.000
_cell.length_c   1.000
_cell.angle_alpha   90.00
_cell.angle_beta   90.00
_cell.angle_gamma   90.00
#
_symmetry.space_group_name_H-M   'P 1'
#
loop_
_entity.id
_entity.type
_entity.pdbx_description
1 polymer ?
#
loop_
_entity_poly.entity_id
_entity_poly.type
_entity_poly.pdbx_seq_one_letter_code
_entity_poly.pdbx_strand_id
1 'polypeptide(L)'
;GECAENCPVEVPSEWDSGMSMRKAIYKLYPQAIPSTYVRDKTACITCQTCVNLCPVGAVDFSMKKTMTTIKVGSIVVATGYDEYDPSEIEPYHYGQPGYEDIITQLQFERMLNPVSLTGSNILRPSDARVPKRVVMIQCVGSRNEQVGNEYCTGVCCMFGNKNAQMIKEINPEIDVIMCYIDMRTPGIYYEEFYKKSQEKGIKFIRGRPSEIEKNPITGELSVIVEDTLTLTPMEIKTDMVVLSAAMVPPKGIGPLGSKLQILRMKEGFFKEFHIKMNPTKSSKDGIFLAGYLLGIIHPK
;
A
#
# COMPACT_ATOMS: atom_id res chain seq x y z
N GLY A 1 -0.95 -12.62 -24.65
CA GLY A 1 -2.16 -12.37 -23.84
C GLY A 1 -3.03 -13.60 -23.78
N GLU A 2 -3.28 -14.23 -24.93
CA GLU A 2 -4.27 -15.30 -25.15
C GLU A 2 -4.40 -16.35 -24.05
N CYS A 3 -3.29 -16.85 -23.49
CA CYS A 3 -3.34 -17.86 -22.43
C CYS A 3 -4.03 -17.35 -21.14
N ALA A 4 -3.87 -16.07 -20.80
CA ALA A 4 -4.55 -15.43 -19.68
C ALA A 4 -6.00 -15.09 -20.03
N GLU A 5 -6.25 -14.54 -21.22
CA GLU A 5 -7.60 -14.17 -21.68
C GLU A 5 -8.58 -15.36 -21.65
N ASN A 6 -8.08 -16.57 -21.91
CA ASN A 6 -8.89 -17.80 -21.96
C ASN A 6 -8.81 -18.64 -20.67
N CYS A 7 -8.17 -18.13 -19.61
CA CYS A 7 -8.12 -18.84 -18.34
C CYS A 7 -9.46 -18.69 -17.58
N PRO A 8 -10.13 -19.80 -17.19
CA PRO A 8 -11.43 -19.72 -16.52
C PRO A 8 -11.33 -19.40 -15.02
N VAL A 9 -10.13 -19.40 -14.45
CA VAL A 9 -9.91 -19.17 -13.01
C VAL A 9 -9.65 -17.70 -12.75
N GLU A 10 -10.34 -17.16 -11.76
CA GLU A 10 -10.15 -15.80 -11.26
C GLU A 10 -9.65 -15.81 -9.82
N VAL A 11 -8.70 -14.93 -9.52
CA VAL A 11 -8.04 -14.79 -8.23
C VAL A 11 -7.84 -13.30 -7.97
N PRO A 12 -8.00 -12.80 -6.73
CA PRO A 12 -7.68 -11.41 -6.42
C PRO A 12 -6.26 -11.05 -6.86
N SER A 13 -6.12 -9.92 -7.55
CA SER A 13 -4.84 -9.40 -8.05
C SER A 13 -4.03 -8.82 -6.89
N GLU A 14 -2.86 -9.40 -6.60
CA GLU A 14 -1.95 -8.85 -5.60
C GLU A 14 -1.35 -7.52 -6.06
N TRP A 15 -1.19 -7.33 -7.38
CA TRP A 15 -0.71 -6.07 -7.95
C TRP A 15 -1.71 -4.92 -7.75
N ASP A 16 -3.01 -5.22 -7.80
CA ASP A 16 -4.10 -4.24 -7.60
C ASP A 16 -4.64 -4.26 -6.16
N SER A 17 -3.85 -4.78 -5.21
CA SER A 17 -4.21 -4.83 -3.78
C SER A 17 -5.59 -5.46 -3.51
N GLY A 18 -5.92 -6.51 -4.28
CA GLY A 18 -7.16 -7.26 -4.15
C GLY A 18 -8.41 -6.59 -4.73
N MET A 19 -8.29 -5.39 -5.33
CA MET A 19 -9.46 -4.66 -5.87
C MET A 19 -9.87 -5.12 -7.26
N SER A 20 -9.02 -5.88 -7.95
CA SER A 20 -9.30 -6.49 -9.25
C SER A 20 -9.11 -7.99 -9.19
N MET A 21 -9.60 -8.70 -10.20
CA MET A 21 -9.33 -10.11 -10.40
C MET A 21 -8.28 -10.29 -11.49
N ARG A 22 -7.26 -11.10 -11.21
CA ARG A 22 -6.34 -11.65 -12.20
C ARG A 22 -6.71 -13.10 -12.51
N LYS A 23 -6.05 -13.65 -13.52
CA LYS A 23 -6.19 -15.07 -13.89
C LYS A 23 -5.14 -15.94 -13.21
N ALA A 24 -5.33 -17.26 -13.19
CA ALA A 24 -4.33 -18.19 -12.65
C ALA A 24 -3.03 -18.23 -13.48
N ILE A 25 -3.11 -17.94 -14.79
CA ILE A 25 -1.93 -17.62 -15.61
C ILE A 25 -1.97 -16.13 -15.94
N TYR A 26 -0.95 -15.39 -15.54
CA TYR A 26 -0.99 -13.93 -15.57
C TYR A 26 0.40 -13.33 -15.80
N LYS A 27 0.41 -12.05 -16.20
CA LYS A 27 1.59 -11.19 -16.15
C LYS A 27 1.38 -10.21 -14.99
N LEU A 28 2.38 -10.02 -14.13
CA LEU A 28 2.21 -9.27 -12.87
C LEU A 28 1.67 -7.85 -13.10
N TYR A 29 2.20 -7.14 -14.10
CA TYR A 29 1.68 -5.87 -14.60
C TYR A 29 2.15 -5.67 -16.06
N PRO A 30 1.55 -4.75 -16.84
CA PRO A 30 1.83 -4.65 -18.27
C PRO A 30 3.30 -4.40 -18.64
N GLN A 31 4.05 -3.67 -17.80
CA GLN A 31 5.46 -3.34 -18.00
C GLN A 31 6.43 -4.27 -17.24
N ALA A 32 5.97 -5.41 -16.72
CA ALA A 32 6.81 -6.30 -15.91
C ALA A 32 8.10 -6.74 -16.63
N ILE A 33 9.20 -6.79 -15.88
CA ILE A 33 10.51 -7.26 -16.33
C ILE A 33 10.96 -8.43 -15.43
N PRO A 34 11.27 -9.61 -15.99
CA PRO A 34 11.11 -9.97 -17.40
C PRO A 34 9.63 -9.95 -17.83
N SER A 35 9.39 -9.65 -19.11
CA SER A 35 8.03 -9.55 -19.68
C SER A 35 7.45 -10.95 -19.96
N THR A 36 7.28 -11.73 -18.90
CA THR A 36 6.87 -13.15 -18.95
C THR A 36 5.59 -13.39 -18.15
N TYR A 37 4.87 -14.43 -18.53
CA TYR A 37 3.71 -14.91 -17.77
C TYR A 37 4.13 -15.94 -16.72
N VAL A 38 3.38 -16.00 -15.64
CA VAL A 38 3.56 -16.94 -14.54
C VAL A 38 2.26 -17.70 -14.32
N ARG A 39 2.36 -19.00 -14.07
CA ARG A 39 1.25 -19.83 -13.62
C ARG A 39 1.28 -19.93 -12.10
N ASP A 40 0.22 -19.45 -11.48
CA ASP A 40 -0.10 -19.70 -10.09
C ASP A 40 -0.58 -21.15 -9.91
N LYS A 41 0.27 -21.99 -9.31
CA LYS A 41 -0.03 -23.42 -9.13
C LYS A 41 -1.11 -23.66 -8.07
N THR A 42 -1.31 -22.76 -7.11
CA THR A 42 -2.30 -22.98 -6.03
C THR A 42 -3.72 -22.71 -6.51
N ALA A 43 -3.88 -21.74 -7.43
CA ALA A 43 -5.17 -21.42 -8.03
C ALA A 43 -5.50 -22.24 -9.30
N CYS A 44 -4.49 -22.73 -10.03
CA CYS A 44 -4.72 -23.43 -11.30
C CYS A 44 -5.48 -24.76 -11.13
N ILE A 45 -6.59 -24.92 -11.83
CA ILE A 45 -7.40 -26.16 -11.87
C ILE A 45 -6.86 -27.20 -12.87
N THR A 46 -5.72 -26.96 -13.51
CA THR A 46 -5.06 -27.89 -14.44
C THR A 46 -5.85 -28.25 -15.70
N CYS A 47 -6.76 -27.38 -16.18
CA CYS A 47 -7.59 -27.63 -17.37
C CYS A 47 -6.85 -27.65 -18.72
N GLN A 48 -5.56 -27.27 -18.74
CA GLN A 48 -4.68 -27.24 -19.93
C GLN A 48 -5.10 -26.31 -21.08
N THR A 49 -6.16 -25.51 -20.94
CA THR A 49 -6.58 -24.51 -21.95
C THR A 49 -5.43 -23.59 -22.38
N CYS A 50 -4.65 -23.09 -21.41
CA CYS A 50 -3.51 -22.23 -21.69
C CYS A 50 -2.34 -22.92 -22.41
N VAL A 51 -2.22 -24.25 -22.29
CA VAL A 51 -1.22 -25.05 -23.01
C VAL A 51 -1.62 -25.16 -24.47
N ASN A 52 -2.87 -25.57 -24.72
CA ASN A 52 -3.39 -25.80 -26.07
C ASN A 52 -3.49 -24.52 -26.91
N LEU A 53 -3.75 -23.37 -26.26
CA LEU A 53 -3.88 -22.08 -26.95
C LEU A 53 -2.54 -21.36 -27.17
N CYS A 54 -1.44 -21.77 -26.53
CA CYS A 54 -0.20 -21.03 -26.63
C CYS A 54 0.47 -21.27 -28.00
N PRO A 55 0.56 -20.26 -28.89
CA PRO A 55 1.06 -20.47 -30.25
C PRO A 55 2.55 -20.84 -30.30
N VAL A 56 3.31 -20.43 -29.26
CA VAL A 56 4.75 -20.70 -29.14
C VAL A 56 5.07 -21.91 -28.26
N GLY A 57 4.06 -22.60 -27.73
CA GLY A 57 4.25 -23.80 -26.90
C GLY A 57 5.03 -23.55 -25.60
N ALA A 58 5.02 -22.32 -25.06
CA ALA A 58 5.83 -21.94 -23.90
C ALA A 58 5.28 -22.43 -22.54
N VAL A 59 4.02 -22.87 -22.48
CA VAL A 59 3.38 -23.26 -21.22
C VAL A 59 3.68 -24.72 -20.92
N ASP A 60 4.64 -24.96 -20.02
CA ASP A 60 5.03 -26.30 -19.58
C ASP A 60 4.57 -26.58 -18.14
N PHE A 61 3.65 -27.54 -17.98
CA PHE A 61 3.13 -27.94 -16.67
C PHE A 61 4.08 -28.86 -15.89
N SER A 62 5.01 -29.53 -16.59
CA SER A 62 5.99 -30.44 -16.03
C SER A 62 7.18 -29.72 -15.38
N MET A 63 7.35 -28.42 -15.66
CA MET A 63 8.42 -27.57 -15.13
C MET A 63 8.54 -27.69 -13.60
N LYS A 64 9.72 -28.13 -13.16
CA LYS A 64 10.06 -28.35 -11.75
C LYS A 64 10.92 -27.22 -11.21
N LYS A 65 10.82 -26.98 -9.90
CA LYS A 65 11.72 -26.07 -9.19
C LYS A 65 13.16 -26.57 -9.34
N THR A 66 14.06 -25.71 -9.80
CA THR A 66 15.49 -25.98 -9.83
C THR A 66 16.17 -25.30 -8.65
N MET A 67 17.23 -25.92 -8.15
CA MET A 67 18.11 -25.33 -7.14
C MET A 67 19.45 -25.06 -7.78
N THR A 68 19.93 -23.83 -7.67
CA THR A 68 21.21 -23.40 -8.22
C THR A 68 22.08 -22.86 -7.09
N THR A 69 23.32 -23.34 -7.02
CA THR A 69 24.31 -22.81 -6.09
C THR A 69 25.11 -21.72 -6.78
N ILE A 70 25.05 -20.50 -6.24
CA ILE A 70 25.80 -19.35 -6.74
C ILE A 70 26.83 -18.99 -5.66
N LYS A 71 28.11 -18.92 -6.05
CA LYS A 71 29.17 -18.42 -5.17
C LYS A 71 29.20 -16.89 -5.29
N VAL A 72 28.99 -16.20 -4.17
CA VAL A 72 29.00 -14.73 -4.10
C VAL A 72 29.93 -14.28 -2.98
N GLY A 73 30.58 -13.12 -3.16
CA GLY A 73 31.39 -12.50 -2.10
C GLY A 73 30.56 -11.69 -1.09
N SER A 74 29.38 -11.23 -1.50
CA SER A 74 28.49 -10.41 -0.68
C SER A 74 27.03 -10.58 -1.06
N ILE A 75 26.14 -10.27 -0.14
CA ILE A 75 24.68 -10.28 -0.32
C ILE A 75 24.12 -8.90 0.04
N VAL A 76 23.26 -8.35 -0.81
CA VAL A 76 22.46 -7.16 -0.49
C VAL A 76 21.02 -7.62 -0.28
N VAL A 77 20.48 -7.38 0.91
CA VAL A 77 19.08 -7.62 1.23
C VAL A 77 18.31 -6.35 0.91
N ALA A 78 17.28 -6.46 0.07
CA ALA A 78 16.47 -5.35 -0.44
C ALA A 78 14.99 -5.74 -0.61
N THR A 79 14.44 -6.52 0.34
CA THR A 79 13.10 -7.09 0.28
C THR A 79 11.95 -6.12 0.59
N GLY A 80 12.24 -4.83 0.78
CA GLY A 80 11.21 -3.80 0.92
C GLY A 80 10.40 -3.90 2.21
N TYR A 81 9.08 -3.74 2.07
CA TYR A 81 8.08 -3.61 3.14
C TYR A 81 6.75 -4.19 2.67
N ASP A 82 5.82 -4.42 3.60
CA ASP A 82 4.41 -4.70 3.30
C ASP A 82 3.52 -3.57 3.86
N GLU A 83 2.34 -3.38 3.27
CA GLU A 83 1.32 -2.48 3.82
C GLU A 83 0.69 -3.09 5.09
N TYR A 84 0.51 -2.28 6.13
CA TYR A 84 -0.23 -2.66 7.32
C TYR A 84 -1.69 -2.93 6.97
N ASP A 85 -2.29 -3.97 7.56
CA ASP A 85 -3.70 -4.28 7.39
C ASP A 85 -4.56 -3.46 8.37
N PRO A 86 -5.32 -2.45 7.92
CA PRO A 86 -6.10 -1.61 8.81
C PRO A 86 -7.32 -2.29 9.43
N SER A 87 -7.65 -3.53 9.06
CA SER A 87 -8.80 -4.27 9.62
C SER A 87 -8.68 -4.50 11.13
N GLU A 88 -7.47 -4.46 11.68
CA GLU A 88 -7.20 -4.49 13.13
C GLU A 88 -7.70 -3.23 13.87
N ILE A 89 -7.93 -2.12 13.15
CA ILE A 89 -8.48 -0.89 13.71
C ILE A 89 -10.01 -0.93 13.51
N GLU A 90 -10.69 -1.70 14.37
CA GLU A 90 -12.13 -1.97 14.26
C GLU A 90 -13.00 -0.73 14.00
N PRO A 91 -12.79 0.43 14.67
CA PRO A 91 -13.61 1.63 14.45
C PRO A 91 -13.50 2.24 13.04
N TYR A 92 -12.57 1.79 12.20
CA TYR A 92 -12.43 2.25 10.82
C TYR A 92 -13.11 1.33 9.81
N HIS A 93 -13.64 0.17 10.24
CA HIS A 93 -14.43 -0.73 9.41
C HIS A 93 -13.78 -1.17 8.08
N TYR A 94 -12.46 -1.08 7.96
CA TYR A 94 -11.76 -1.46 6.73
C TYR A 94 -11.96 -2.94 6.41
N GLY A 95 -12.35 -3.23 5.16
CA GLY A 95 -12.61 -4.60 4.69
C GLY A 95 -13.91 -5.22 5.21
N GLN A 96 -14.74 -4.49 5.95
CA GLN A 96 -16.03 -4.99 6.43
C GLN A 96 -17.11 -4.87 5.34
N PRO A 97 -18.04 -5.85 5.22
CA PRO A 97 -19.17 -5.75 4.31
C PRO A 97 -19.98 -4.48 4.54
N GLY A 98 -20.30 -3.75 3.47
CA GLY A 98 -20.97 -2.45 3.54
C GLY A 98 -20.03 -1.26 3.74
N TYR A 99 -18.71 -1.44 3.84
CA TYR A 99 -17.73 -0.36 3.95
C TYR A 99 -16.72 -0.38 2.80
N GLU A 100 -17.18 -0.75 1.60
CA GLU A 100 -16.34 -0.93 0.41
C GLU A 100 -15.63 0.37 -0.02
N ASP A 101 -16.19 1.54 0.32
CA ASP A 101 -15.62 2.85 -0.01
C ASP A 101 -14.53 3.33 0.98
N ILE A 102 -14.11 2.46 1.90
CA ILE A 102 -12.94 2.66 2.76
C ILE A 102 -11.79 1.84 2.18
N ILE A 103 -10.81 2.55 1.60
CA ILE A 103 -9.68 1.94 0.90
C ILE A 103 -8.35 2.39 1.50
N THR A 104 -7.27 1.64 1.22
CA THR A 104 -5.92 2.10 1.55
C THR A 104 -5.38 3.07 0.51
N GLN A 105 -4.35 3.78 0.92
CA GLN A 105 -3.53 4.62 0.07
C GLN A 105 -2.89 3.84 -1.09
N LEU A 106 -2.44 2.59 -0.87
CA LEU A 106 -1.90 1.76 -1.95
C LEU A 106 -3.00 1.35 -2.94
N GLN A 107 -4.17 0.96 -2.45
CA GLN A 107 -5.36 0.70 -3.27
C GLN A 107 -5.72 1.92 -4.12
N PHE A 108 -5.71 3.11 -3.52
CA PHE A 108 -5.97 4.36 -4.25
C PHE A 108 -4.95 4.62 -5.38
N GLU A 109 -3.67 4.31 -5.19
CA GLU A 109 -2.68 4.38 -6.28
C GLU A 109 -2.97 3.42 -7.43
N ARG A 110 -3.60 2.27 -7.16
CA ARG A 110 -4.03 1.36 -8.24
C ARG A 110 -5.13 2.00 -9.08
N MET A 111 -6.04 2.74 -8.45
CA MET A 111 -7.05 3.53 -9.18
C MET A 111 -6.40 4.63 -10.01
N LEU A 112 -5.45 5.37 -9.43
CA LEU A 112 -4.77 6.48 -10.12
C LEU A 112 -3.89 6.01 -11.30
N ASN A 113 -3.44 4.76 -11.30
CA ASN A 113 -2.57 4.23 -12.33
C ASN A 113 -3.33 4.01 -13.67
N PRO A 114 -2.88 4.61 -14.79
CA PRO A 114 -3.56 4.54 -16.09
C PRO A 114 -3.73 3.14 -16.68
N VAL A 115 -2.92 2.17 -16.25
CA VAL A 115 -2.92 0.80 -16.79
C VAL A 115 -3.37 -0.26 -15.78
N SER A 116 -3.96 0.18 -14.66
CA SER A 116 -4.44 -0.68 -13.57
C SER A 116 -5.97 -0.62 -13.51
N LEU A 117 -6.54 -0.42 -12.33
CA LEU A 117 -7.94 -0.75 -12.03
C LEU A 117 -8.96 0.07 -12.81
N THR A 118 -8.86 1.40 -12.73
CA THR A 118 -9.90 2.33 -13.23
C THR A 118 -9.36 3.26 -14.32
N GLY A 119 -8.14 3.04 -14.80
CA GLY A 119 -7.52 3.87 -15.83
C GLY A 119 -7.41 5.34 -15.43
N SER A 120 -7.00 5.60 -14.18
CA SER A 120 -6.94 6.93 -13.57
C SER A 120 -8.29 7.57 -13.20
N ASN A 121 -9.42 6.88 -13.37
CA ASN A 121 -10.71 7.37 -12.88
C ASN A 121 -10.85 7.14 -11.37
N ILE A 122 -11.22 8.17 -10.62
CA ILE A 122 -11.46 8.05 -9.18
C ILE A 122 -12.90 7.61 -8.97
N LEU A 123 -13.10 6.33 -8.67
CA LEU A 123 -14.43 5.72 -8.55
C LEU A 123 -14.57 5.02 -7.20
N ARG A 124 -15.74 5.17 -6.60
CA ARG A 124 -16.18 4.42 -5.41
C ARG A 124 -16.21 2.92 -5.70
N PRO A 125 -15.53 2.06 -4.91
CA PRO A 125 -15.62 0.61 -5.07
C PRO A 125 -17.05 0.05 -4.96
N SER A 126 -17.93 0.68 -4.17
CA SER A 126 -19.29 0.16 -3.95
C SER A 126 -20.21 0.29 -5.16
N ASP A 127 -20.13 1.40 -5.91
CA ASP A 127 -21.12 1.76 -6.92
C ASP A 127 -20.53 2.33 -8.23
N ALA A 128 -19.20 2.39 -8.33
CA ALA A 128 -18.45 2.94 -9.46
C ALA A 128 -18.78 4.40 -9.79
N ARG A 129 -19.32 5.19 -8.84
CA ARG A 129 -19.55 6.63 -9.03
C ARG A 129 -18.34 7.45 -8.60
N VAL A 130 -18.22 8.64 -9.19
CA VAL A 130 -17.20 9.62 -8.78
C VAL A 130 -17.58 10.18 -7.41
N PRO A 131 -16.70 10.10 -6.38
CA PRO A 131 -16.97 10.71 -5.08
C PRO A 131 -16.94 12.23 -5.20
N LYS A 132 -17.87 12.92 -4.53
CA LYS A 132 -17.84 14.39 -4.40
C LYS A 132 -16.87 14.82 -3.32
N ARG A 133 -16.66 13.97 -2.30
CA ARG A 133 -15.69 14.20 -1.23
C ARG A 133 -14.89 12.96 -0.89
N VAL A 134 -13.59 13.18 -0.66
CA VAL A 134 -12.63 12.19 -0.19
C VAL A 134 -12.00 12.67 1.11
N VAL A 135 -12.07 11.86 2.16
CA VAL A 135 -11.36 12.09 3.42
C VAL A 135 -10.16 11.16 3.50
N MET A 136 -8.96 11.71 3.67
CA MET A 136 -7.73 10.96 3.86
C MET A 136 -7.34 10.96 5.34
N ILE A 137 -7.13 9.77 5.91
CA ILE A 137 -6.73 9.63 7.32
C ILE A 137 -5.23 9.30 7.38
N GLN A 138 -4.46 10.12 8.08
CA GLN A 138 -3.04 9.90 8.29
C GLN A 138 -2.77 8.98 9.50
N CYS A 139 -1.55 8.45 9.54
CA CYS A 139 -1.05 7.64 10.65
C CYS A 139 -1.87 6.36 10.94
N VAL A 140 -2.54 5.76 9.94
CA VAL A 140 -3.30 4.52 10.15
C VAL A 140 -2.32 3.37 10.39
N GLY A 141 -2.33 2.79 11.58
CA GLY A 141 -1.39 1.72 11.95
C GLY A 141 0.04 2.18 12.25
N SER A 142 0.30 3.49 12.38
CA SER A 142 1.62 4.04 12.76
C SER A 142 1.45 5.08 13.85
N ARG A 143 2.47 5.31 14.68
CA ARG A 143 2.37 6.13 15.90
C ARG A 143 1.16 5.69 16.75
N ASN A 144 0.93 4.38 16.80
CA ASN A 144 -0.20 3.77 17.46
C ASN A 144 0.28 2.60 18.32
N GLU A 145 0.33 2.82 19.64
CA GLU A 145 0.74 1.83 20.62
C GLU A 145 -0.22 0.63 20.69
N GLN A 146 -1.52 0.86 20.46
CA GLN A 146 -2.56 -0.19 20.56
C GLN A 146 -2.34 -1.33 19.55
N VAL A 147 -1.71 -1.04 18.41
CA VAL A 147 -1.40 -2.02 17.35
C VAL A 147 0.09 -2.35 17.29
N GLY A 148 0.86 -1.97 18.33
CA GLY A 148 2.30 -2.27 18.46
C GLY A 148 3.23 -1.47 17.54
N ASN A 149 2.70 -0.51 16.76
CA ASN A 149 3.47 0.28 15.79
C ASN A 149 3.64 1.73 16.28
N GLU A 150 4.53 1.92 17.26
CA GLU A 150 4.84 3.24 17.84
C GLU A 150 5.63 4.17 16.90
N TYR A 151 6.25 3.62 15.86
CA TYR A 151 7.09 4.36 14.93
C TYR A 151 6.27 5.13 13.88
N CYS A 152 6.90 6.13 13.26
CA CYS A 152 6.34 6.82 12.10
C CYS A 152 6.82 6.15 10.81
N THR A 153 5.89 5.96 9.87
CA THR A 153 6.18 5.47 8.51
C THR A 153 6.75 6.53 7.57
N GLY A 154 6.83 7.80 8.01
CA GLY A 154 7.57 8.95 7.45
C GLY A 154 7.31 9.37 5.99
N VAL A 155 6.65 8.54 5.20
CA VAL A 155 6.26 8.83 3.82
C VAL A 155 4.75 9.04 3.67
N CYS A 156 3.92 8.58 4.63
CA CYS A 156 2.47 8.65 4.56
C CYS A 156 1.93 10.08 4.39
N CYS A 157 2.51 11.07 5.09
CA CYS A 157 2.15 12.48 4.91
C CYS A 157 2.42 12.98 3.49
N MET A 158 3.59 12.68 2.93
CA MET A 158 3.97 13.11 1.58
C MET A 158 3.16 12.40 0.50
N PHE A 159 2.98 11.09 0.66
CA PHE A 159 2.17 10.27 -0.21
C PHE A 159 0.70 10.73 -0.22
N GLY A 160 0.14 11.02 0.96
CA GLY A 160 -1.20 11.59 1.09
C GLY A 160 -1.31 12.93 0.39
N ASN A 161 -0.33 13.83 0.55
CA ASN A 161 -0.31 15.11 -0.17
C ASN A 161 -0.26 14.90 -1.69
N LYS A 162 0.57 13.96 -2.16
CA LYS A 162 0.71 13.65 -3.59
C LYS A 162 -0.62 13.14 -4.17
N ASN A 163 -1.29 12.22 -3.49
CA ASN A 163 -2.58 11.71 -3.94
C ASN A 163 -3.69 12.74 -3.86
N ALA A 164 -3.71 13.57 -2.81
CA ALA A 164 -4.66 14.67 -2.70
C ALA A 164 -4.49 15.68 -3.85
N GLN A 165 -3.25 16.01 -4.22
CA GLN A 165 -2.99 16.87 -5.37
C GLN A 165 -3.38 16.21 -6.70
N MET A 166 -3.13 14.91 -6.87
CA MET A 166 -3.57 14.18 -8.07
C MET A 166 -5.09 14.16 -8.19
N ILE A 167 -5.83 14.04 -7.09
CA ILE A 167 -7.30 14.17 -7.11
C ILE A 167 -7.69 15.52 -7.71
N LYS A 168 -7.10 16.63 -7.22
CA LYS A 168 -7.44 17.97 -7.73
C LYS A 168 -6.99 18.20 -9.17
N GLU A 169 -5.95 17.51 -9.64
CA GLU A 169 -5.51 17.56 -11.04
C GLU A 169 -6.44 16.78 -11.99
N ILE A 170 -6.92 15.62 -11.55
CA ILE A 170 -7.84 14.77 -12.34
C ILE A 170 -9.26 15.35 -12.31
N ASN A 171 -9.72 15.78 -11.13
CA ASN A 171 -11.04 16.36 -10.93
C ASN A 171 -11.00 17.47 -9.86
N PRO A 172 -10.92 18.75 -10.29
CA PRO A 172 -10.88 19.90 -9.39
C PRO A 172 -12.10 20.06 -8.49
N GLU A 173 -13.25 19.48 -8.85
CA GLU A 173 -14.50 19.63 -8.08
C GLU A 173 -14.57 18.72 -6.85
N ILE A 174 -13.69 17.73 -6.75
CA ILE A 174 -13.67 16.84 -5.59
C ILE A 174 -13.14 17.61 -4.37
N ASP A 175 -13.93 17.60 -3.30
CA ASP A 175 -13.51 18.06 -1.99
C ASP A 175 -12.53 17.06 -1.38
N VAL A 176 -11.32 17.51 -1.04
CA VAL A 176 -10.32 16.67 -0.38
C VAL A 176 -10.01 17.22 1.00
N ILE A 177 -10.15 16.36 2.01
CA ILE A 177 -9.89 16.69 3.40
C ILE A 177 -8.88 15.68 3.96
N MET A 178 -7.85 16.16 4.65
CA MET A 178 -6.83 15.31 5.25
C MET A 178 -6.80 15.48 6.77
N CYS A 179 -7.10 14.40 7.49
CA CYS A 179 -7.02 14.34 8.94
C CYS A 179 -5.62 13.88 9.36
N TYR A 180 -4.92 14.68 10.17
CA TYR A 180 -3.53 14.45 10.54
C TYR A 180 -3.21 14.83 11.98
N ILE A 181 -2.11 14.29 12.53
CA ILE A 181 -1.59 14.69 13.86
C ILE A 181 -0.53 15.79 13.69
N ASP A 182 0.52 15.45 12.94
CA ASP A 182 1.59 16.35 12.53
C ASP A 182 1.86 16.14 11.04
N MET A 183 2.01 17.22 10.28
CA MET A 183 2.40 17.13 8.88
C MET A 183 3.92 16.97 8.81
N ARG A 184 4.39 15.78 8.41
CA ARG A 184 5.81 15.48 8.33
C ARG A 184 6.29 15.54 6.88
N THR A 185 6.96 16.64 6.56
CA THR A 185 7.52 16.97 5.24
C THR A 185 9.06 16.99 5.27
N PRO A 186 9.76 15.92 5.74
CA PRO A 186 11.21 15.93 5.87
C PRO A 186 11.89 15.78 4.50
N GLY A 187 12.31 16.88 3.90
CA GLY A 187 13.01 16.87 2.62
C GLY A 187 13.13 18.25 2.02
N ILE A 188 14.01 18.39 1.04
CA ILE A 188 14.10 19.61 0.23
C ILE A 188 12.82 19.69 -0.61
N TYR A 189 12.18 20.86 -0.66
CA TYR A 189 10.94 21.11 -1.41
C TYR A 189 9.67 20.45 -0.86
N TYR A 190 9.74 19.73 0.26
CA TYR A 190 8.59 19.00 0.80
C TYR A 190 7.60 19.93 1.49
N GLU A 191 8.08 20.98 2.17
CA GLU A 191 7.23 21.99 2.78
C GLU A 191 6.53 22.83 1.70
N GLU A 192 7.25 23.19 0.63
CA GLU A 192 6.69 23.86 -0.53
C GLU A 192 5.65 22.98 -1.24
N PHE A 193 5.87 21.66 -1.29
CA PHE A 193 4.89 20.72 -1.80
C PHE A 193 3.61 20.70 -0.95
N TYR A 194 3.73 20.70 0.38
CA TYR A 194 2.59 20.80 1.29
C TYR A 194 1.84 22.13 1.13
N LYS A 195 2.54 23.26 1.05
CA LYS A 195 1.91 24.57 0.80
C LYS A 195 1.14 24.61 -0.51
N LYS A 196 1.71 24.04 -1.58
CA LYS A 196 1.00 23.89 -2.87
C LYS A 196 -0.27 23.04 -2.76
N SER A 197 -0.29 22.03 -1.89
CA SER A 197 -1.51 21.27 -1.61
C SER A 197 -2.60 22.18 -1.02
N GLN A 198 -2.25 23.05 -0.07
CA GLN A 198 -3.18 24.00 0.54
C GLN A 198 -3.69 25.02 -0.50
N GLU A 199 -2.80 25.53 -1.36
CA GLU A 199 -3.15 26.46 -2.45
C GLU A 199 -4.11 25.83 -3.46
N LYS A 200 -4.04 24.51 -3.69
CA LYS A 200 -4.99 23.74 -4.50
C LYS A 200 -6.35 23.50 -3.82
N GLY A 201 -6.57 24.04 -2.63
CA GLY A 201 -7.83 23.94 -1.88
C GLY A 201 -8.01 22.63 -1.11
N ILE A 202 -6.94 21.86 -0.90
CA ILE A 202 -6.97 20.68 -0.03
C ILE A 202 -7.06 21.17 1.42
N LYS A 203 -8.05 20.66 2.17
CA LYS A 203 -8.28 21.04 3.57
C LYS A 203 -7.51 20.11 4.49
N PHE A 204 -6.94 20.66 5.55
CA PHE A 204 -6.18 19.91 6.54
C PHE A 204 -6.82 20.10 7.91
N ILE A 205 -7.17 19.00 8.57
CA ILE A 205 -7.77 18.99 9.90
C ILE A 205 -6.79 18.32 10.84
N ARG A 206 -6.37 19.06 11.88
CA ARG A 206 -5.43 18.54 12.85
C ARG A 206 -6.17 17.74 13.91
N GLY A 207 -6.46 16.49 13.58
CA GLY A 207 -7.10 15.53 14.46
C GLY A 207 -6.89 14.11 13.95
N ARG A 208 -6.73 13.17 14.86
CA ARG A 208 -6.81 11.74 14.55
C ARG A 208 -8.28 11.33 14.68
N PRO A 209 -8.93 10.84 13.61
CA PRO A 209 -10.32 10.38 13.71
C PRO A 209 -10.48 9.25 14.72
N SER A 210 -11.56 9.30 15.50
CA SER A 210 -11.91 8.27 16.47
C SER A 210 -12.53 7.05 15.78
N GLU A 211 -13.47 7.29 14.86
CA GLU A 211 -14.21 6.25 14.16
C GLU A 211 -14.77 6.74 12.83
N ILE A 212 -15.24 5.79 12.02
CA ILE A 212 -15.94 6.04 10.77
C ILE A 212 -17.34 5.43 10.90
N GLU A 213 -18.37 6.26 10.84
CA GLU A 213 -19.75 5.79 10.88
C GLU A 213 -20.34 5.70 9.47
N LYS A 214 -21.32 4.80 9.29
CA LYS A 214 -22.15 4.76 8.08
C LYS A 214 -23.60 4.99 8.45
N ASN A 215 -24.23 5.95 7.77
CA ASN A 215 -25.66 6.18 7.94
C ASN A 215 -26.44 4.97 7.40
N PRO A 216 -27.29 4.31 8.22
CA PRO A 216 -27.97 3.08 7.81
C PRO A 216 -29.07 3.31 6.77
N ILE A 217 -29.54 4.55 6.60
CA ILE A 217 -30.61 4.91 5.65
C ILE A 217 -30.01 5.39 4.33
N THR A 218 -29.07 6.33 4.38
CA THR A 218 -28.51 6.96 3.17
C THR A 218 -27.28 6.24 2.64
N GLY A 219 -26.61 5.43 3.47
CA GLY A 219 -25.34 4.80 3.16
C GLY A 219 -24.14 5.76 3.11
N GLU A 220 -24.32 7.03 3.50
CA GLU A 220 -23.26 8.04 3.56
C GLU A 220 -22.26 7.72 4.70
N LEU A 221 -20.96 7.90 4.44
CA LEU A 221 -19.92 7.73 5.45
C LEU A 221 -19.69 9.07 6.20
N SER A 222 -19.41 8.99 7.48
CA SER A 222 -19.04 10.12 8.34
C SER A 222 -17.77 9.81 9.09
N VAL A 223 -16.77 10.69 9.02
CA VAL A 223 -15.53 10.58 9.80
C VAL A 223 -15.67 11.45 11.05
N ILE A 224 -15.60 10.82 12.22
CA ILE A 224 -15.70 11.50 13.52
C ILE A 224 -14.30 11.91 13.97
N VAL A 225 -14.06 13.20 14.15
CA VAL A 225 -12.74 13.74 14.49
C VAL A 225 -12.87 15.02 15.31
N GLU A 226 -11.94 15.25 16.24
CA GLU A 226 -11.79 16.54 16.91
C GLU A 226 -10.71 17.36 16.21
N ASP A 227 -11.04 18.58 15.77
CA ASP A 227 -10.02 19.53 15.35
C ASP A 227 -9.33 20.11 16.59
N THR A 228 -8.10 19.67 16.83
CA THR A 228 -7.31 20.09 18.00
C THR A 228 -6.89 21.55 17.95
N LEU A 229 -6.97 22.23 16.79
CA LEU A 229 -6.68 23.66 16.70
C LEU A 229 -7.85 24.51 17.20
N THR A 230 -9.08 24.07 16.97
CA THR A 230 -10.30 24.79 17.38
C THR A 230 -11.01 24.13 18.57
N LEU A 231 -10.52 22.99 19.05
CA LEU A 231 -11.11 22.17 20.12
C LEU A 231 -12.58 21.84 19.83
N THR A 232 -12.88 21.56 18.55
CA THR A 232 -14.25 21.36 18.09
C THR A 232 -14.41 19.93 17.59
N PRO A 233 -15.37 19.15 18.15
CA PRO A 233 -15.73 17.87 17.57
C PRO A 233 -16.43 18.10 16.23
N MET A 234 -16.08 17.29 15.24
CA MET A 234 -16.56 17.40 13.87
C MET A 234 -17.03 16.04 13.38
N GLU A 235 -18.16 16.06 12.67
CA GLU A 235 -18.62 14.95 11.84
C GLU A 235 -18.42 15.35 10.37
N ILE A 236 -17.53 14.65 9.67
CA ILE A 236 -17.20 14.96 8.28
C ILE A 236 -17.84 13.91 7.37
N LYS A 237 -18.99 14.28 6.80
CA LYS A 237 -19.66 13.50 5.74
C LYS A 237 -18.75 13.36 4.53
N THR A 238 -18.62 12.15 3.98
CA THR A 238 -17.75 11.82 2.85
C THR A 238 -18.32 10.67 2.02
N ASP A 239 -17.92 10.60 0.74
CA ASP A 239 -18.30 9.50 -0.15
C ASP A 239 -17.27 8.37 -0.15
N MET A 240 -16.02 8.69 0.20
CA MET A 240 -14.91 7.76 0.21
C MET A 240 -13.91 8.14 1.31
N VAL A 241 -13.31 7.14 1.94
CA VAL A 241 -12.23 7.30 2.92
C VAL A 241 -10.97 6.60 2.40
N VAL A 242 -9.83 7.30 2.46
CA VAL A 242 -8.52 6.76 2.08
C VAL A 242 -7.61 6.70 3.31
N LEU A 243 -7.29 5.48 3.73
CA LEU A 243 -6.47 5.18 4.89
C LEU A 243 -4.99 5.19 4.52
N SER A 244 -4.21 6.08 5.13
CA SER A 244 -2.75 6.10 4.96
C SER A 244 -2.11 5.10 5.90
N ALA A 245 -2.26 3.82 5.52
CA ALA A 245 -1.76 2.66 6.22
C ALA A 245 -0.23 2.68 6.38
N ALA A 246 0.25 2.17 7.51
CA ALA A 246 1.66 2.09 7.82
C ALA A 246 2.39 1.11 6.88
N MET A 247 3.69 1.29 6.79
CA MET A 247 4.58 0.31 6.19
C MET A 247 5.17 -0.55 7.31
N VAL A 248 4.98 -1.86 7.20
CA VAL A 248 5.42 -2.86 8.18
C VAL A 248 6.51 -3.76 7.59
N PRO A 249 7.25 -4.51 8.42
CA PRO A 249 8.23 -5.46 7.93
C PRO A 249 7.61 -6.47 6.95
N PRO A 250 8.28 -6.78 5.83
CA PRO A 250 7.70 -7.65 4.81
C PRO A 250 7.52 -9.08 5.32
N LYS A 251 6.47 -9.75 4.85
CA LYS A 251 6.21 -11.17 5.12
C LYS A 251 7.46 -12.01 4.81
N GLY A 252 7.83 -12.88 5.74
CA GLY A 252 9.02 -13.74 5.60
C GLY A 252 10.34 -13.11 6.06
N ILE A 253 10.35 -11.87 6.56
CA ILE A 253 11.58 -11.24 7.10
C ILE A 253 12.23 -12.06 8.23
N GLY A 254 11.45 -12.72 9.08
CA GLY A 254 11.95 -13.57 10.17
C GLY A 254 12.77 -14.75 9.67
N PRO A 255 12.17 -15.68 8.88
CA PRO A 255 12.90 -16.78 8.26
C PRO A 255 14.11 -16.35 7.42
N LEU A 256 14.03 -15.22 6.73
CA LEU A 256 15.16 -14.65 5.99
C LEU A 256 16.29 -14.24 6.94
N GLY A 257 15.96 -13.53 8.01
CA GLY A 257 16.91 -13.12 9.06
C GLY A 257 17.61 -14.30 9.70
N SER A 258 16.86 -15.37 10.03
CA SER A 258 17.44 -16.60 10.59
C SER A 258 18.40 -17.30 9.64
N LYS A 259 18.07 -17.36 8.33
CA LYS A 259 18.96 -17.97 7.31
C LYS A 259 20.24 -17.18 7.11
N LEU A 260 20.14 -15.85 7.11
CA LEU A 260 21.28 -14.96 6.95
C LEU A 260 22.06 -14.75 8.24
N GLN A 261 21.46 -15.06 9.40
CA GLN A 261 21.98 -14.81 10.75
C GLN A 261 22.22 -13.31 11.00
N ILE A 262 21.23 -12.49 10.66
CA ILE A 262 21.25 -11.03 10.86
C ILE A 262 20.17 -10.60 11.86
N LEU A 263 20.46 -9.53 12.60
CA LEU A 263 19.59 -9.05 13.69
C LEU A 263 18.39 -8.25 13.17
N ARG A 264 17.32 -8.24 13.96
CA ARG A 264 16.16 -7.35 13.80
C ARG A 264 16.07 -6.35 14.94
N MET A 265 15.45 -5.20 14.69
CA MET A 265 15.09 -4.22 15.72
C MET A 265 13.77 -4.59 16.40
N LYS A 266 13.38 -3.85 17.45
CA LYS A 266 12.16 -4.15 18.24
C LYS A 266 10.89 -4.02 17.38
N GLU A 267 10.93 -3.12 16.41
CA GLU A 267 9.87 -2.82 15.43
C GLU A 267 9.76 -3.91 14.34
N GLY A 268 10.66 -4.91 14.34
CA GLY A 268 10.60 -6.07 13.44
C GLY A 268 11.36 -5.92 12.11
N PHE A 269 11.84 -4.72 11.77
CA PHE A 269 12.75 -4.48 10.63
C PHE A 269 14.15 -5.04 10.87
N PHE A 270 14.98 -5.13 9.83
CA PHE A 270 16.39 -5.52 10.00
C PHE A 270 17.19 -4.41 10.66
N LYS A 271 18.09 -4.79 11.56
CA LYS A 271 18.94 -3.87 12.30
C LYS A 271 20.26 -3.66 11.58
N GLU A 272 20.59 -2.41 11.30
CA GLU A 272 21.89 -2.00 10.82
C GLU A 272 22.99 -2.16 11.89
N PHE A 273 24.23 -2.26 11.46
CA PHE A 273 25.38 -2.41 12.36
C PHE A 273 25.53 -1.19 13.26
N HIS A 274 25.41 0.01 12.69
CA HIS A 274 25.44 1.26 13.44
C HIS A 274 24.72 2.38 12.68
N ILE A 275 23.71 2.97 13.31
CA ILE A 275 22.80 3.97 12.73
C ILE A 275 23.48 5.14 11.99
N LYS A 276 24.60 5.66 12.49
CA LYS A 276 25.36 6.75 11.83
C LYS A 276 26.53 6.27 10.95
N MET A 277 27.42 5.45 11.51
CA MET A 277 28.68 5.09 10.87
C MET A 277 28.54 3.99 9.80
N ASN A 278 27.57 3.08 9.94
CA ASN A 278 27.38 1.95 9.03
C ASN A 278 25.88 1.63 8.87
N PRO A 279 25.08 2.57 8.32
CA PRO A 279 23.62 2.43 8.25
C PRO A 279 23.15 1.34 7.27
N THR A 280 24.04 0.86 6.40
CA THR A 280 23.73 -0.14 5.37
C THR A 280 24.40 -1.49 5.61
N LYS A 281 25.20 -1.64 6.67
CA LYS A 281 25.79 -2.94 7.01
C LYS A 281 24.87 -3.69 7.97
N SER A 282 24.75 -5.00 7.82
CA SER A 282 24.11 -5.84 8.82
C SER A 282 25.07 -6.18 9.97
N SER A 283 24.60 -6.95 10.95
CA SER A 283 25.44 -7.54 12.00
C SER A 283 26.42 -8.61 11.51
N LYS A 284 26.38 -8.99 10.22
CA LYS A 284 27.22 -10.03 9.63
C LYS A 284 28.00 -9.50 8.44
N ASP A 285 29.31 -9.78 8.43
CA ASP A 285 30.20 -9.37 7.36
C ASP A 285 29.79 -9.94 6.00
N GLY A 286 29.94 -9.13 4.96
CA GLY A 286 29.52 -9.46 3.59
C GLY A 286 28.01 -9.36 3.34
N ILE A 287 27.19 -9.04 4.36
CA ILE A 287 25.75 -8.83 4.19
C ILE A 287 25.38 -7.36 4.44
N PHE A 288 24.79 -6.75 3.42
CA PHE A 288 24.36 -5.36 3.39
C PHE A 288 22.84 -5.26 3.29
N LEU A 289 22.31 -4.12 3.71
CA LEU A 289 20.89 -3.82 3.83
C LEU A 289 20.58 -2.56 3.00
N ALA A 290 19.47 -2.59 2.27
CA ALA A 290 19.04 -1.47 1.44
C ALA A 290 17.51 -1.31 1.41
N GLY A 291 17.05 -0.06 1.44
CA GLY A 291 15.63 0.29 1.34
C GLY A 291 14.85 0.15 2.66
N TYR A 292 13.52 0.08 2.54
CA TYR A 292 12.61 0.23 3.69
C TYR A 292 12.63 -0.96 4.68
N LEU A 293 13.30 -2.07 4.37
CA LEU A 293 13.51 -3.16 5.33
C LEU A 293 14.35 -2.76 6.55
N LEU A 294 14.99 -1.59 6.52
CA LEU A 294 15.66 -0.93 7.64
C LEU A 294 14.72 -0.07 8.49
N GLY A 295 13.43 0.01 8.13
CA GLY A 295 12.51 1.02 8.62
C GLY A 295 12.93 2.42 8.18
N ILE A 296 12.34 3.44 8.80
CA ILE A 296 12.90 4.79 8.69
C ILE A 296 14.00 4.95 9.71
N ILE A 297 15.20 5.12 9.18
CA ILE A 297 16.37 5.52 9.94
C ILE A 297 16.19 6.98 10.34
N HIS A 298 15.38 7.24 11.36
CA HIS A 298 15.41 8.54 12.02
C HIS A 298 16.63 8.57 12.94
N PRO A 299 17.53 9.56 12.82
CA PRO A 299 18.28 9.95 14.00
C PRO A 299 17.23 10.40 15.02
N LYS A 300 17.12 9.65 16.13
CA LYS A 300 16.41 10.14 17.32
C LYS A 300 16.95 11.50 17.71
#